data_AF-A0A9X3XQM1-F1
#
_entry.id   AF-A0A9X3XQM1-F1
#
_cell.length_a   1.000
_cell.length_b   1.000
_cell.length_c   1.000
_cell.angle_alpha   90.00
_cell.angle_beta   90.00
_cell.angle_gamma   90.00
#
_symmetry.space_group_name_H-M   'P 1'
#
loop_
_entity.id
_entity.type
_entity.pdbx_description
1 polymer ?
#
loop_
_entity_poly.entity_id
_entity_poly.type
_entity_poly.pdbx_seq_one_letter_code
_entity_poly.pdbx_strand_id
1 'polypeptide(L)' 'MNKEALLKELEIVKADEEKDKEYISKLKRTKDKVKYLRLVKGYTQRDTARMIGITERHVQRIDRALKCR' A
#
# COMPACT_ATOMS: atom_id res chain seq x y z
N MET A 1 27.15 -10.22 -5.46
CA MET A 1 26.18 -9.33 -4.78
C MET A 1 26.03 -9.81 -3.35
N ASN A 2 26.34 -8.98 -2.37
CA ASN A 2 26.21 -9.33 -0.96
C ASN A 2 24.74 -9.25 -0.54
N LYS A 3 24.30 -10.17 0.32
CA LYS A 3 22.94 -10.23 0.86
C LYS A 3 22.49 -8.88 1.45
N GLU A 4 23.39 -8.17 2.10
CA GLU A 4 23.14 -6.86 2.71
C GLU A 4 22.86 -5.76 1.67
N ALA A 5 23.56 -5.78 0.53
CA ALA A 5 23.33 -4.82 -0.55
C ALA A 5 21.97 -5.03 -1.20
N LEU A 6 21.58 -6.30 -1.42
CA LEU A 6 20.24 -6.66 -1.91
C LEU A 6 19.14 -6.26 -0.94
N LEU A 7 19.33 -6.46 0.36
CA LEU A 7 18.39 -6.00 1.39
C LEU A 7 18.25 -4.48 1.39
N LYS A 8 19.36 -3.75 1.25
CA LYS A 8 19.36 -2.29 1.23
C LYS A 8 18.71 -1.73 -0.04
N GLU A 9 18.95 -2.34 -1.19
CA GLU A 9 18.24 -1.99 -2.44
C GLU A 9 16.74 -2.32 -2.35
N LEU A 10 16.36 -3.45 -1.75
CA LEU A 10 14.95 -3.78 -1.47
C LEU A 10 14.31 -2.80 -0.47
N GLU A 11 15.06 -2.32 0.51
CA GLU A 11 14.62 -1.26 1.45
C GLU A 11 14.45 0.09 0.76
N ILE A 12 15.31 0.43 -0.22
CA ILE A 12 15.20 1.66 -1.02
C ILE A 12 14.04 1.57 -2.04
N VAL A 13 13.77 0.39 -2.59
CA VAL A 13 12.68 0.16 -3.56
C VAL A 13 11.31 0.04 -2.88
N LYS A 14 11.25 -0.40 -1.61
CA LYS A 14 10.04 -0.22 -0.82
C LYS A 14 9.74 1.28 -0.77
N ALA A 15 8.66 1.66 -1.44
CA ALA A 15 8.13 3.00 -1.40
C ALA A 15 8.15 3.50 0.04
N ASP A 16 8.75 4.66 0.24
CA ASP A 16 8.90 5.33 1.53
C ASP A 16 7.55 5.31 2.27
N GLU A 17 7.40 4.37 3.19
CA GLU A 17 6.12 4.06 3.83
C GLU A 17 5.62 5.27 4.63
N GLU A 18 6.53 6.10 5.13
CA GLU A 18 6.20 7.35 5.81
C GLU A 18 5.61 8.38 4.84
N LYS A 19 6.23 8.59 3.67
CA LYS A 19 5.65 9.48 2.64
C LYS A 19 4.30 8.99 2.15
N ASP A 20 4.14 7.68 1.99
CA ASP A 20 2.88 7.10 1.52
C ASP A 20 1.80 7.20 2.61
N LYS A 21 2.16 7.02 3.89
CA LYS A 21 1.29 7.32 5.04
C LYS A 21 0.87 8.79 5.08
N GLU A 22 1.81 9.71 4.86
CA GLU A 22 1.52 11.13 4.80
C GLU A 22 0.55 11.45 3.65
N TYR A 23 0.77 10.88 2.47
CA TYR A 23 -0.12 11.07 1.32
C TYR A 23 -1.54 10.55 1.59
N ILE A 24 -1.68 9.31 2.10
CA ILE A 24 -3.01 8.75 2.40
C ILE A 24 -3.71 9.47 3.55
N SER A 25 -2.97 10.14 4.45
CA SER A 25 -3.55 10.96 5.52
C SER A 25 -4.30 12.18 4.96
N LYS A 26 -3.84 12.70 3.82
CA LYS A 26 -4.46 13.83 3.10
C LYS A 26 -5.73 13.40 2.33
N LEU A 27 -5.88 12.11 2.05
CA LEU A 27 -7.05 11.56 1.36
C LEU A 27 -8.23 11.38 2.31
N LYS A 28 -9.42 11.83 1.91
CA LYS A 28 -10.64 11.73 2.74
C LYS A 28 -11.30 10.35 2.68
N ARG A 29 -11.41 9.75 1.49
CA ARG A 29 -12.17 8.51 1.30
C ARG A 29 -11.26 7.29 1.38
N THR A 30 -11.70 6.26 2.09
CA THR A 30 -11.01 4.96 2.19
C THR A 30 -10.77 4.33 0.82
N LYS A 31 -11.71 4.49 -0.12
CA LYS A 31 -11.56 3.98 -1.50
C LYS A 31 -10.35 4.59 -2.22
N ASP A 32 -10.10 5.89 -2.03
CA ASP A 32 -8.99 6.59 -2.70
C ASP A 32 -7.65 6.16 -2.09
N LYS A 33 -7.61 5.98 -0.76
CA LYS A 33 -6.44 5.42 -0.05
C LYS A 33 -6.09 4.03 -0.56
N VAL A 34 -7.09 3.14 -0.64
CA VAL A 34 -6.91 1.78 -1.15
C VAL A 34 -6.45 1.80 -2.60
N LYS A 35 -7.06 2.63 -3.45
CA LYS A 35 -6.67 2.77 -4.87
C LYS A 35 -5.20 3.17 -5.01
N TYR A 36 -4.74 4.17 -4.27
CA TYR A 36 -3.35 4.62 -4.30
C TYR A 36 -2.39 3.49 -3.88
N LEU A 37 -2.63 2.90 -2.71
CA LEU A 37 -1.74 1.88 -2.17
C LEU A 37 -1.71 0.60 -3.01
N ARG A 38 -2.85 0.17 -3.55
CA ARG A 38 -2.96 -1.07 -4.34
C ARG A 38 -2.52 -0.91 -5.78
N LEU A 39 -2.98 0.12 -6.49
CA LEU A 39 -2.72 0.29 -7.93
C LEU A 39 -1.46 1.08 -8.24
N VAL A 40 -1.17 2.13 -7.47
CA VAL A 40 -0.04 3.03 -7.76
C VAL A 40 1.23 2.49 -7.11
N LYS A 41 1.12 2.04 -5.86
CA LYS A 41 2.27 1.59 -5.07
C LYS A 41 2.46 0.09 -5.01
N GLY A 42 1.43 -0.69 -5.36
CA GLY A 42 1.54 -2.15 -5.42
C GLY A 42 1.61 -2.85 -4.06
N TYR A 43 1.19 -2.20 -2.98
CA TYR A 43 1.13 -2.83 -1.67
C TYR A 43 0.17 -4.03 -1.68
N THR A 44 0.45 -5.01 -0.82
CA THR A 44 -0.47 -6.14 -0.64
C THR A 44 -1.78 -5.68 0.02
N GLN A 45 -2.84 -6.49 -0.08
CA GLN A 45 -4.12 -6.20 0.60
C GLN A 45 -3.92 -6.10 2.12
N ARG A 46 -3.08 -6.98 2.68
CA ARG A 46 -2.73 -6.99 4.10
C ARG A 46 -1.96 -5.76 4.52
N ASP A 47 -0.99 -5.31 3.73
CA ASP A 47 -0.22 -4.09 4.02
C ASP A 47 -1.11 -2.85 3.95
N THR A 48 -1.94 -2.78 2.91
CA THR A 48 -2.92 -1.71 2.72
C THR A 48 -3.89 -1.62 3.91
N ALA A 49 -4.39 -2.77 4.36
CA ALA A 49 -5.27 -2.86 5.53
C ALA A 49 -4.60 -2.32 6.79
N ARG A 50 -3.35 -2.73 7.04
CA ARG A 50 -2.54 -2.26 8.17
C ARG A 50 -2.25 -0.76 8.12
N MET A 51 -1.90 -0.20 6.96
CA MET A 51 -1.59 1.22 6.82
C MET A 51 -2.81 2.12 7.00
N ILE A 52 -3.98 1.69 6.51
CA ILE A 52 -5.21 2.48 6.60
C ILE A 52 -5.92 2.26 7.96
N GLY A 53 -5.68 1.14 8.63
CA GLY A 53 -6.38 0.77 9.86
C GLY A 53 -7.76 0.16 9.61
N ILE A 54 -7.91 -0.63 8.53
CA ILE A 54 -9.15 -1.36 8.19
C ILE A 54 -8.88 -2.86 8.09
N THR A 55 -9.93 -3.67 7.94
CA THR A 55 -9.78 -5.11 7.73
C THR A 55 -9.38 -5.44 6.29
N GLU A 56 -8.63 -6.52 6.10
CA GLU A 56 -8.25 -7.03 4.78
C GLU A 56 -9.48 -7.34 3.90
N ARG A 57 -10.55 -7.89 4.49
CA ARG A 57 -11.83 -8.11 3.81
C ARG A 57 -12.42 -6.82 3.24
N HIS A 58 -12.25 -5.69 3.93
CA HIS A 58 -12.72 -4.40 3.43
C HIS A 58 -11.90 -3.96 2.22
N VAL A 59 -10.58 -4.13 2.26
CA VAL A 59 -9.70 -3.88 1.11
C VAL A 59 -10.10 -4.76 -0.08
N GLN A 60 -10.30 -6.06 0.13
CA GLN A 60 -10.75 -7.00 -0.92
C GLN A 60 -12.07 -6.58 -1.57
N ARG A 61 -13.04 -6.10 -0.78
CA ARG A 61 -14.32 -5.61 -1.32
C ARG A 61 -14.12 -4.38 -2.21
N ILE A 62 -13.23 -3.47 -1.80
CA ILE A 62 -12.90 -2.27 -2.58
C ILE A 62 -12.15 -2.65 -3.86
N ASP A 63 -11.16 -3.55 -3.79
CA ASP A 63 -10.43 -4.06 -4.95
C ASP A 63 -11.37 -4.67 -6.00
N ARG A 64 -12.32 -5.51 -5.56
CA ARG A 64 -13.34 -6.09 -6.45
C ARG A 64 -14.20 -5.01 -7.12
N ALA A 65 -14.60 -3.98 -6.38
CA ALA A 65 -15.36 -2.86 -6.92
C ALA A 65 -14.55 -1.97 -7.87
N LEU A 66 -13.23 -1.92 -7.70
CA LEU A 66 -12.28 -1.19 -8.56
C LEU A 66 -11.78 -2.03 -9.75
N LYS A 67 -12.09 -3.33 -9.81
CA LYS A 67 -11.54 -4.30 -10.76
C LYS A 67 -10.00 -4.37 -10.73
N CYS A 68 -9.41 -4.17 -9.55
CA CYS A 68 -7.97 -4.35 -9.36
C CYS A 68 -7.63 -5.85 -9.28
N ARG A 69 -6.48 -6.25 -9.86
CA ARG A 69 -5.99 -7.64 -9.92
C ARG A 69 -5.58 -8.18 -8.55
#